data_AF-A0A9C8P502-F1
#
_entry.id   AF-A0A9C8P502-F1
#
_cell.length_a   1.000
_cell.length_b   1.000
_cell.length_c   1.000
_cell.angle_alpha   90.00
_cell.angle_beta   90.00
_cell.angle_gamma   90.00
#
_symmetry.space_group_name_H-M   'P 1'
#
loop_
_entity.id
_entity.type
_entity.pdbx_description
1 polymer ?
#
loop_
_entity_poly.entity_id
_entity_poly.type
_entity_poly.pdbx_seq_one_letter_code
_entity_poly.pdbx_strand_id
1 'polypeptide(L)'
;MTHQRGFSLIEALIALVVLSIGLIGVAAMQLKALQSANAGYQRSVASVAAVDAQERLWAQLALLEPSQTCENIDTAEIQALWRNHWFQNNDATPLRRASLSGSTVERNASNTGCRFRVNVALSESGDDQFDYTFSLPRIESSP
;
A
#
# COMPACT_ATOMS: atom_id res chain seq x y z
N MET A 1 10.11 -68.18 16.06
CA MET A 1 10.80 -67.47 14.97
C MET A 1 9.77 -66.58 14.27
N THR A 2 9.76 -65.28 14.58
CA THR A 2 8.81 -64.31 14.01
C THR A 2 9.22 -64.00 12.58
N HIS A 3 8.37 -64.36 11.60
CA HIS A 3 8.60 -64.05 10.19
C HIS A 3 8.39 -62.55 9.95
N GLN A 4 9.46 -61.85 9.59
CA GLN A 4 9.43 -60.44 9.23
C GLN A 4 8.82 -60.33 7.82
N ARG A 5 7.55 -59.93 7.72
CA ARG A 5 6.89 -59.68 6.43
C ARG A 5 7.49 -58.40 5.84
N GLY A 6 8.26 -58.52 4.77
CA GLY A 6 8.85 -57.39 4.07
C GLY A 6 7.77 -56.46 3.49
N PHE A 7 8.10 -55.17 3.40
CA PHE A 7 7.25 -54.13 2.80
C PHE A 7 6.88 -54.52 1.37
N SER A 8 5.60 -54.44 1.00
CA SER A 8 5.19 -54.70 -0.38
C SER A 8 5.53 -53.50 -1.27
N LEU A 9 5.95 -53.72 -2.52
CA LEU A 9 6.26 -52.63 -3.47
C LEU A 9 5.07 -51.67 -3.65
N ILE A 10 3.84 -52.20 -3.58
CA ILE A 10 2.62 -51.39 -3.65
C ILE A 10 2.47 -50.45 -2.44
N GLU A 11 2.94 -50.85 -1.27
CA GLU A 11 2.86 -50.08 -0.03
C GLU A 11 3.79 -48.86 -0.11
N ALA A 12 5.01 -49.05 -0.64
CA ALA A 12 5.95 -47.97 -0.89
C ALA A 12 5.43 -46.97 -1.95
N LEU A 13 4.78 -47.47 -3.02
CA LEU A 13 4.17 -46.61 -4.04
C LEU A 13 3.00 -45.79 -3.47
N ILE A 14 2.13 -46.41 -2.67
CA ILE A 14 1.04 -45.69 -2.00
C ILE A 14 1.61 -44.63 -1.06
N ALA A 15 2.64 -44.95 -0.26
CA ALA A 15 3.29 -43.98 0.62
C ALA A 15 3.87 -42.78 -0.15
N LEU A 16 4.50 -43.01 -1.30
CA LEU A 16 5.03 -41.95 -2.16
C LEU A 16 3.92 -41.07 -2.75
N VAL A 17 2.79 -41.65 -3.13
CA VAL A 17 1.62 -40.90 -3.62
C VAL A 17 1.04 -40.03 -2.50
N VAL A 18 0.83 -40.57 -1.30
CA VAL A 18 0.33 -39.81 -0.15
C VAL A 18 1.29 -38.67 0.21
N LEU A 19 2.59 -38.95 0.24
CA LEU A 19 3.63 -37.96 0.52
C LEU A 19 3.65 -36.84 -0.53
N SER A 20 3.57 -37.18 -1.82
CA SER A 20 3.59 -36.17 -2.89
C SER A 20 2.38 -35.24 -2.83
N ILE A 21 1.19 -35.76 -2.54
CA ILE A 21 -0.01 -34.94 -2.30
C ILE A 21 0.19 -34.02 -1.08
N GLY A 22 0.76 -34.54 0.00
CA GLY A 22 1.08 -33.75 1.20
C GLY A 22 2.03 -32.58 0.90
N LEU A 23 3.11 -32.83 0.14
CA LEU A 23 4.07 -31.79 -0.26
C LEU A 23 3.46 -30.71 -1.15
N ILE A 24 2.59 -31.08 -2.09
CA ILE A 24 1.85 -30.12 -2.92
C ILE A 24 0.94 -29.24 -2.05
N GLY A 25 0.30 -29.83 -1.03
CA GLY A 25 -0.50 -29.09 -0.06
C GLY A 25 0.32 -28.02 0.68
N VAL A 26 1.51 -28.37 1.16
CA VAL A 26 2.43 -27.43 1.82
C VAL A 26 2.90 -26.34 0.86
N ALA A 27 3.28 -26.69 -0.37
CA ALA A 27 3.69 -25.71 -1.38
C ALA A 27 2.57 -24.70 -1.70
N ALA A 28 1.33 -25.18 -1.83
CA ALA A 28 0.17 -24.30 -2.04
C ALA A 28 -0.06 -23.34 -0.84
N MET A 29 0.13 -23.81 0.40
CA MET A 29 0.06 -22.95 1.58
C MET A 29 1.18 -21.91 1.60
N GLN A 30 2.40 -22.29 1.23
CA GLN A 30 3.53 -21.35 1.13
C GLN A 30 3.28 -20.25 0.10
N LEU A 31 2.75 -20.60 -1.08
CA LEU A 31 2.39 -19.61 -2.10
C LEU A 31 1.33 -18.63 -1.60
N LYS A 32 0.29 -19.11 -0.90
CA LYS A 32 -0.72 -18.24 -0.29
C LYS A 32 -0.14 -17.34 0.79
N ALA A 33 0.77 -17.86 1.61
CA ALA A 33 1.46 -17.07 2.63
C ALA A 33 2.29 -15.94 1.99
N LEU A 34 3.03 -16.24 0.92
CA LEU A 34 3.78 -15.23 0.15
C LEU A 34 2.88 -14.16 -0.47
N GLN A 35 1.74 -14.56 -1.06
CA GLN A 35 0.76 -13.61 -1.60
C GLN A 35 0.22 -12.68 -0.51
N SER A 36 -0.12 -13.23 0.66
CA SER A 36 -0.59 -12.45 1.81
C SER A 36 0.48 -11.50 2.34
N ALA A 37 1.72 -11.96 2.48
CA ALA A 37 2.84 -11.13 2.90
C ALA A 37 3.11 -9.98 1.92
N ASN A 38 3.05 -10.26 0.61
CA ASN A 38 3.21 -9.22 -0.41
C ASN A 38 2.08 -8.19 -0.38
N ALA A 39 0.83 -8.61 -0.18
CA ALA A 39 -0.30 -7.69 -0.01
C ALA A 39 -0.13 -6.78 1.24
N GLY A 40 0.32 -7.36 2.36
CA GLY A 40 0.66 -6.61 3.57
C GLY A 40 1.77 -5.60 3.33
N TYR A 41 2.85 -6.01 2.65
CA TYR A 41 3.95 -5.13 2.27
C TYR A 41 3.48 -3.95 1.41
N GLN A 42 2.67 -4.19 0.37
CA GLN A 42 2.15 -3.12 -0.48
C GLN A 42 1.28 -2.12 0.28
N ARG A 43 0.43 -2.59 1.22
CA ARG A 43 -0.33 -1.69 2.11
C ARG A 43 0.60 -0.85 3.00
N SER A 44 1.66 -1.43 3.56
CA SER A 44 2.64 -0.68 4.36
C SER A 44 3.34 0.40 3.54
N VAL A 45 3.79 0.09 2.32
CA VAL A 45 4.43 1.08 1.42
C VAL A 45 3.42 2.17 1.03
N ALA A 46 2.17 1.83 0.74
CA ALA A 46 1.12 2.80 0.46
C ALA A 46 0.89 3.77 1.63
N SER A 47 0.96 3.28 2.88
CA SER A 47 0.90 4.12 4.08
C SER A 47 2.09 5.08 4.16
N VAL A 48 3.30 4.62 3.84
CA VAL A 48 4.48 5.50 3.82
C VAL A 48 4.34 6.58 2.74
N ALA A 49 3.85 6.22 1.56
CA ALA A 49 3.57 7.19 0.49
C ALA A 49 2.55 8.25 0.94
N ALA A 50 1.50 7.85 1.65
CA ALA A 50 0.52 8.80 2.18
C ALA A 50 1.09 9.72 3.27
N VAL A 51 1.97 9.20 4.14
CA VAL A 51 2.68 10.00 5.13
C VAL A 51 3.62 11.01 4.46
N ASP A 52 4.35 10.62 3.41
CA ASP A 52 5.19 11.56 2.63
C ASP A 52 4.34 12.69 1.98
N ALA A 53 3.16 12.36 1.43
CA ALA A 53 2.24 13.40 0.93
C ALA A 53 1.79 14.36 2.05
N GLN A 54 1.50 13.82 3.23
CA GLN A 54 1.19 14.63 4.41
C GLN A 54 2.36 15.53 4.79
N GLU A 55 3.57 14.99 4.91
CA GLU A 55 4.77 15.76 5.26
C GLU A 55 5.05 16.90 4.28
N ARG A 56 4.86 16.68 2.97
CA ARG A 56 4.96 17.74 1.96
C ARG A 56 3.93 18.86 2.18
N LEU A 57 2.70 18.51 2.55
CA LEU A 57 1.65 19.47 2.89
C LEU A 57 2.00 20.26 4.17
N TRP A 58 2.56 19.59 5.18
CA TRP A 58 3.07 20.26 6.40
C TRP A 58 4.24 21.20 6.11
N ALA A 59 5.17 20.80 5.23
CA ALA A 59 6.28 21.64 4.83
C ALA A 59 5.80 22.92 4.13
N GLN A 60 4.79 22.80 3.26
CA GLN A 60 4.18 23.95 2.60
C GLN A 60 3.43 24.86 3.58
N LEU A 61 2.73 24.29 4.57
CA LEU A 61 2.09 25.06 5.64
C LEU A 61 3.09 25.93 6.41
N ALA A 62 4.30 25.42 6.66
CA ALA A 62 5.35 26.14 7.39
C ALA A 62 5.96 27.32 6.60
N LEU A 63 5.75 27.37 5.28
CA LEU A 63 6.23 28.44 4.40
C LEU A 63 5.19 29.52 4.15
N LEU A 64 3.96 29.34 4.64
CA LEU A 64 2.88 30.31 4.43
C LEU A 64 3.15 31.61 5.18
N GLU A 65 2.80 32.72 4.54
CA GLU A 65 2.79 34.03 5.16
C GLU A 65 1.66 34.13 6.21
N PRO A 66 1.74 35.03 7.21
CA PRO A 66 0.70 35.18 8.23
C PRO A 66 -0.71 35.51 7.69
N SER A 67 -0.78 36.05 6.47
CA SER A 67 -2.03 36.36 5.75
C SER A 67 -2.61 35.18 4.97
N GLN A 68 -1.87 34.07 4.87
CA GLN A 68 -2.23 32.88 4.12
C GLN A 68 -2.73 31.79 5.05
N THR A 69 -3.65 30.98 4.54
CA THR A 69 -4.18 29.82 5.25
C THR A 69 -3.88 28.54 4.47
N CYS A 70 -4.18 27.40 5.07
CA CYS A 70 -4.08 26.10 4.41
C CYS A 70 -4.86 25.99 3.09
N GLU A 71 -5.82 26.89 2.83
CA GLU A 71 -6.59 26.94 1.59
C GLU A 71 -5.74 27.43 0.41
N ASN A 72 -4.68 28.18 0.71
CA ASN A 72 -3.72 28.70 -0.26
C ASN A 72 -2.65 27.69 -0.66
N ILE A 73 -2.59 26.53 -0.02
CA ILE A 73 -1.64 25.46 -0.39
C ILE A 73 -2.03 24.90 -1.76
N ASP A 74 -1.11 24.97 -2.72
CA ASP A 74 -1.28 24.35 -4.03
C ASP A 74 -1.14 22.83 -3.93
N THR A 75 -2.27 22.15 -3.79
CA THR A 75 -2.33 20.69 -3.76
C THR A 75 -1.96 20.06 -5.10
N ALA A 76 -2.13 20.78 -6.23
CA ALA A 76 -1.85 20.22 -7.54
C ALA A 76 -0.34 20.05 -7.78
N GLU A 77 0.45 21.03 -7.37
CA GLU A 77 1.92 20.95 -7.42
C GLU A 77 2.45 19.82 -6.52
N ILE A 78 2.02 19.79 -5.26
CA ILE A 78 2.42 18.74 -4.30
C ILE A 78 2.06 17.37 -4.84
N GLN A 79 0.86 17.21 -5.37
CA GLN A 79 0.39 15.96 -5.96
C GLN A 79 1.24 15.55 -7.15
N ALA A 80 1.65 16.48 -8.02
CA ALA A 80 2.52 16.18 -9.15
C ALA A 80 3.90 15.71 -8.69
N LEU A 81 4.52 16.39 -7.73
CA LEU A 81 5.82 16.01 -7.17
C LEU A 81 5.77 14.66 -6.44
N TRP A 82 4.72 14.45 -5.64
CA TRP A 82 4.48 13.19 -4.93
C TRP A 82 4.27 12.02 -5.90
N ARG A 83 3.45 12.20 -6.94
CA ARG A 83 3.26 11.20 -8.00
C ARG A 83 4.55 10.87 -8.73
N ASN A 84 5.36 11.88 -9.03
CA ASN A 84 6.66 11.70 -9.65
C ASN A 84 7.64 10.89 -8.79
N HIS A 85 7.48 10.88 -7.47
CA HIS A 85 8.33 10.09 -6.58
C HIS A 85 7.82 8.65 -6.42
N TRP A 86 6.52 8.47 -6.19
CA TRP A 86 5.96 7.19 -5.74
C TRP A 86 5.31 6.34 -6.84
N PHE A 87 4.87 6.96 -7.94
CA PHE A 87 3.99 6.34 -8.93
C PHE A 87 4.59 6.34 -10.34
N GLN A 88 5.88 6.64 -10.48
CA GLN A 88 6.54 6.52 -11.77
C GLN A 88 6.62 5.06 -12.22
N ASN A 89 6.43 4.84 -13.52
CA ASN A 89 6.58 3.55 -14.17
C ASN A 89 8.07 3.22 -14.36
N ASN A 90 8.79 3.04 -13.26
CA ASN A 90 10.18 2.59 -13.26
C ASN A 90 10.39 1.52 -12.19
N ASP A 91 11.47 0.75 -12.31
CA ASP A 91 11.80 -0.34 -11.38
C ASP A 91 12.28 0.15 -9.99
N ALA A 92 12.38 1.48 -9.80
CA ALA A 92 12.85 2.08 -8.55
C ALA A 92 11.70 2.43 -7.59
N THR A 93 10.43 2.40 -8.03
CA THR A 93 9.30 2.66 -7.14
C THR A 93 8.90 1.40 -6.37
N PRO A 94 8.72 1.48 -5.04
CA PRO A 94 8.38 0.32 -4.22
C PRO A 94 6.90 -0.12 -4.36
N LEU A 95 6.05 0.75 -4.91
CA LEU A 95 4.63 0.48 -5.16
C LEU A 95 4.45 -0.28 -6.47
N ARG A 96 3.99 -1.52 -6.39
CA ARG A 96 3.73 -2.34 -7.58
C ARG A 96 2.32 -2.06 -8.10
N ARG A 97 2.19 -1.90 -9.42
CA ARG A 97 0.91 -1.62 -10.12
C ARG A 97 0.25 -0.31 -9.68
N ALA A 98 1.05 0.63 -9.18
CA ALA A 98 0.57 1.92 -8.73
C ALA A 98 -0.14 2.66 -9.87
N SER A 99 -1.33 3.19 -9.60
CA SER A 99 -2.12 3.97 -10.56
C SER A 99 -1.82 5.46 -10.38
N LEU A 100 -1.25 6.09 -11.42
CA LEU A 100 -0.97 7.52 -11.45
C LEU A 100 -2.26 8.37 -11.47
N SER A 101 -3.23 7.93 -12.25
CA SER A 101 -4.53 8.58 -12.45
C SER A 101 -5.45 8.42 -11.24
N GLY A 102 -5.42 7.25 -10.60
CA GLY A 102 -6.22 6.96 -9.42
C GLY A 102 -5.69 7.56 -8.13
N SER A 103 -4.39 7.85 -8.04
CA SER A 103 -3.77 8.36 -6.82
C SER A 103 -3.79 9.89 -6.75
N THR A 104 -4.47 10.42 -5.73
CA THR A 104 -4.74 11.86 -5.60
C THR A 104 -4.41 12.41 -4.22
N VAL A 105 -4.09 13.70 -4.18
CA VAL A 105 -3.94 14.50 -2.96
C VAL A 105 -4.88 15.69 -3.12
N GLU A 106 -5.97 15.66 -2.37
CA GLU A 106 -7.07 16.61 -2.52
C GLU A 106 -7.40 17.26 -1.17
N ARG A 107 -7.68 18.56 -1.20
CA ARG A 107 -8.30 19.24 -0.07
C ARG A 107 -9.81 19.01 -0.11
N ASN A 108 -10.41 18.66 1.03
CA ASN A 108 -11.85 18.60 1.15
C ASN A 108 -12.41 20.03 1.28
N ALA A 109 -12.84 20.61 0.16
CA ALA A 109 -13.34 21.98 0.08
C ALA A 109 -14.71 22.20 0.78
N SER A 110 -15.42 21.13 1.15
CA SER A 110 -16.77 21.22 1.72
C SER A 110 -16.80 21.41 3.24
N ASN A 111 -15.65 21.30 3.92
CA ASN A 111 -15.56 21.48 5.37
C ASN A 111 -14.75 22.73 5.70
N THR A 112 -15.18 23.48 6.72
CA THR A 112 -14.45 24.62 7.31
C THR A 112 -13.14 24.23 8.00
N GLY A 113 -12.60 23.04 7.75
CA GLY A 113 -11.32 22.57 8.29
C GLY A 113 -10.36 22.30 7.15
N CYS A 114 -9.06 22.53 7.39
CA CYS A 114 -7.96 22.20 6.49
C CYS A 114 -7.78 20.68 6.35
N ARG A 115 -8.83 19.96 5.93
CA ARG A 115 -8.86 18.51 5.83
C ARG A 115 -8.40 18.08 4.44
N PHE A 116 -7.42 17.20 4.41
CA PHE A 116 -6.85 16.66 3.19
C PHE A 116 -7.12 15.17 3.12
N ARG A 117 -7.35 14.68 1.91
CA ARG A 117 -7.49 13.27 1.60
C ARG A 117 -6.39 12.89 0.61
N VAL A 118 -5.66 11.84 0.96
CA VAL A 118 -4.65 11.21 0.12
C VAL A 118 -5.18 9.83 -0.27
N ASN A 119 -5.40 9.63 -1.56
CA ASN A 119 -5.76 8.33 -2.13
C ASN A 119 -4.52 7.71 -2.77
N VAL A 120 -4.20 6.48 -2.38
CA VAL A 120 -3.16 5.66 -3.00
C VAL A 120 -3.84 4.48 -3.70
N ALA A 121 -3.85 4.48 -5.02
CA ALA A 121 -4.43 3.43 -5.83
C ALA A 121 -3.34 2.50 -6.37
N LEU A 122 -3.50 1.19 -6.16
CA LEU A 122 -2.61 0.12 -6.66
C LEU A 122 -3.22 -0.70 -7.81
N SER A 123 -4.34 -0.21 -8.34
CA SER A 123 -4.98 -0.76 -9.54
C SER A 123 -5.78 0.34 -10.24
N GLU A 124 -5.80 0.30 -11.57
CA GLU A 124 -6.68 1.14 -12.40
C GLU A 124 -8.17 0.78 -12.24
N SER A 125 -8.48 -0.42 -11.72
CA SER A 125 -9.86 -0.89 -11.52
C SER A 125 -10.55 -0.31 -10.28
N GLY A 126 -9.82 0.39 -9.40
CA GLY A 126 -10.34 0.96 -8.15
C GLY A 126 -10.59 -0.03 -7.00
N ASP A 127 -10.33 -1.33 -7.20
CA ASP A 127 -10.53 -2.37 -6.16
C ASP A 127 -9.49 -2.30 -5.04
N ASP A 128 -8.26 -1.85 -5.39
CA ASP A 128 -7.14 -1.72 -4.46
C ASP A 128 -6.79 -0.23 -4.27
N GLN A 129 -7.57 0.47 -3.44
CA GLN A 129 -7.32 1.86 -3.04
C GLN A 129 -7.21 2.01 -1.52
N PHE A 130 -6.33 2.91 -1.09
CA PHE A 130 -6.15 3.28 0.31
C PHE A 130 -6.38 4.78 0.49
N ASP A 131 -7.42 5.13 1.22
CA ASP A 131 -7.76 6.52 1.55
C ASP A 131 -7.23 6.88 2.94
N TYR A 132 -6.40 7.92 2.99
CA TYR A 132 -5.87 8.51 4.21
C TYR A 132 -6.43 9.92 4.35
N THR A 133 -6.92 10.27 5.53
CA THR A 133 -7.45 11.61 5.79
C THR A 133 -6.75 12.20 7.01
N PHE A 134 -6.32 13.45 6.91
CA PHE A 134 -5.74 14.20 8.00
C PHE A 134 -6.21 15.64 7.94
N SER A 135 -5.92 16.42 8.99
CA SER A 135 -6.26 17.84 9.04
C SER A 135 -5.04 18.63 9.48
N LEU A 136 -4.76 19.71 8.75
CA LEU A 136 -3.73 20.67 9.13
C LEU A 136 -4.30 21.68 10.14
N PRO A 137 -3.47 22.19 11.06
CA PRO A 137 -3.89 23.26 11.95
C PRO A 137 -4.07 24.57 11.18
N ARG A 138 -4.98 25.42 11.67
CA ARG A 138 -5.09 26.82 11.25
C ARG A 138 -4.05 27.62 12.03
N ILE A 139 -3.11 28.24 11.32
CA ILE A 139 -2.03 29.05 11.91
C ILE A 139 -2.30 30.55 11.84
N GLU A 140 -3.49 30.94 11.36
CA GLU A 140 -3.95 32.34 11.37
C GLU A 140 -3.88 32.88 12.80
N SER A 141 -3.10 33.94 13.01
CA SER A 141 -2.97 34.58 14.32
C SER A 141 -4.36 35.05 14.74
N SER A 142 -4.91 34.47 15.81
CA SER A 142 -6.05 35.05 16.50
C SER A 142 -5.71 36.51 16.84
N PRO A 143 -6.61 37.48 16.58
CA PRO A 143 -6.45 38.84 17.08
C PRO A 143 -6.39 38.87 18.62
#